data_AF-A0AAQ1SSZ9-F1
#
_entry.id   AF-A0AAQ1SSZ9-F1
#
_cell.length_a   1.000
_cell.length_b   1.000
_cell.length_c   1.000
_cell.angle_alpha   90.00
_cell.angle_beta   90.00
_cell.angle_gamma   90.00
#
_symmetry.space_group_name_H-M   'P 1'
#
loop_
_entity.id
_entity.type
_entity.pdbx_description
1 polymer ?
#
loop_
_entity_poly.entity_id
_entity_poly.type
_entity_poly.pdbx_seq_one_letter_code
_entity_poly.pdbx_strand_id
1 'polypeptide(L)'
;MSTRSIGIAFRATLGFSCIAALSFFLGFFALQQISDVRTQALEIQDNWLQRVRVLAAANTSLNRYRMGSMQHILTNSSEEMSGYEAKATLRLSQIREQMAEYSKLLRTDSERGQLQAFNQSLDAYAKRHQELLQVSRAGDKTGARGHLASIRDAYDQMTKSFELLITQADQGARTAADQSSSTYENAKIGVLAVIALVLFGTIVIAWLLTRSIIQPLNEALNCAQTVASGDLTSTIQPSGNDEATRLLEALNSMQGVLLSTLRQIGGTSTQLASAAEELNAVTEEGGRETHRQHLEIEQAATAVTEMSVAIEQVARNAAFTLELTQTSQQNAVNGQRSMEETLASLGSLANEVLSSAQEVEGLADQAQGIGKVLEVIRTIAEQTNLLALNAAIEAARAGDAGRGFAVVADEVRALAHRTSQSTREIEEMIGSIQLGTEKAVKSMQLSNARSQEVLTKAEQASAALESIVENSSEISRQNLQITTATEEQARVARAVDQNILTIRNVSVQTSEGAKQVTAASQSLAELATDLHAMVKKFRTD
;
A
#
# COMPACT_ATOMS: atom_id res chain seq x y z
N MET A 1 -44.32 10.75 28.09
CA MET A 1 -43.56 9.56 27.63
C MET A 1 -43.26 9.77 26.16
N SER A 2 -41.99 9.69 25.76
CA SER A 2 -41.62 9.81 24.34
C SER A 2 -42.33 8.72 23.56
N THR A 3 -43.18 9.09 22.61
CA THR A 3 -43.90 8.16 21.73
C THR A 3 -42.96 7.41 20.78
N ARG A 4 -41.64 7.57 20.90
CA ARG A 4 -40.59 6.99 20.04
C ARG A 4 -39.98 5.69 20.57
N SER A 5 -40.59 5.06 21.57
CA SER A 5 -40.18 3.72 22.02
C SER A 5 -40.72 2.57 21.15
N ILE A 6 -41.61 2.86 20.20
CA ILE A 6 -42.30 1.89 19.36
C ILE A 6 -42.11 2.27 17.89
N GLY A 7 -42.03 1.28 16.99
CA GLY A 7 -41.83 1.51 15.56
C GLY A 7 -42.87 2.43 14.92
N ILE A 8 -42.47 3.13 13.86
CA ILE A 8 -43.32 4.03 13.07
C ILE A 8 -44.54 3.27 12.53
N ALA A 9 -44.32 2.06 11.99
CA ALA A 9 -45.39 1.23 11.43
C ALA A 9 -46.49 0.95 12.47
N PHE A 10 -46.11 0.54 13.68
CA PHE A 10 -47.08 0.23 14.74
C PHE A 10 -47.86 1.47 15.19
N ARG A 11 -47.20 2.62 15.34
CA ARG A 11 -47.85 3.89 15.70
C ARG A 11 -48.84 4.36 14.63
N ALA A 12 -48.45 4.24 13.37
CA ALA A 12 -49.33 4.53 12.24
C ALA A 12 -50.56 3.59 12.25
N THR A 13 -50.36 2.28 12.42
CA THR A 13 -51.48 1.33 12.51
C THR A 13 -52.42 1.61 13.67
N LEU A 14 -51.89 2.00 14.83
CA LEU A 14 -52.69 2.36 16.00
C LEU A 14 -53.51 3.63 15.74
N GLY A 15 -52.89 4.67 15.17
CA GLY A 15 -53.56 5.92 14.79
C GLY A 15 -54.69 5.71 13.78
N PHE A 16 -54.43 4.97 12.70
CA PHE A 16 -55.45 4.64 11.70
C PHE A 16 -56.58 3.77 12.27
N SER A 17 -56.25 2.81 13.15
CA SER A 17 -57.26 1.97 13.81
C SER A 17 -58.18 2.79 14.72
N CYS A 18 -57.64 3.77 15.46
CA CYS A 18 -58.44 4.69 16.26
C CYS A 18 -59.40 5.54 15.41
N ILE A 19 -58.93 6.07 14.27
CA ILE A 19 -59.77 6.85 13.34
C ILE A 19 -60.87 5.98 12.73
N ALA A 20 -60.55 4.74 12.35
CA ALA A 20 -61.54 3.79 11.84
C ALA A 20 -62.62 3.46 12.89
N ALA A 21 -62.22 3.19 14.14
CA ALA A 21 -63.15 2.92 15.23
C ALA A 21 -64.07 4.11 15.53
N LEU A 22 -63.52 5.34 15.54
CA LEU A 22 -64.28 6.58 15.71
C LEU A 22 -65.29 6.81 14.57
N SER A 23 -64.90 6.50 13.33
CA SER A 23 -65.78 6.62 12.16
C SER A 23 -66.91 5.59 12.20
N PHE A 24 -66.62 4.37 12.63
CA PHE A 24 -67.62 3.33 12.83
C PHE A 24 -68.62 3.73 13.93
N PHE A 25 -68.13 4.27 15.05
CA PHE A 25 -68.97 4.76 16.13
C PHE A 25 -69.91 5.90 15.68
N LEU A 26 -69.41 6.86 14.90
CA LEU A 26 -70.23 7.93 14.33
C LEU A 26 -71.34 7.38 13.42
N GLY A 27 -71.01 6.43 12.55
CA GLY A 27 -71.98 5.78 11.67
C GLY A 27 -73.07 5.04 12.46
N PHE A 28 -72.67 4.27 13.47
CA PHE A 28 -73.60 3.56 14.35
C PHE A 28 -74.52 4.52 15.13
N PHE A 29 -73.96 5.58 15.71
CA PHE A 29 -74.71 6.58 16.47
C PHE A 29 -75.73 7.34 15.60
N ALA A 30 -75.35 7.71 14.37
CA ALA A 30 -76.25 8.38 13.44
C ALA A 30 -77.42 7.48 13.02
N LEU A 31 -77.16 6.19 12.75
CA LEU A 31 -78.21 5.22 12.44
C LEU A 31 -79.21 5.06 13.59
N GLN A 32 -78.75 5.04 14.83
CA GLN A 32 -79.61 4.96 16.00
C GLN A 32 -80.56 6.17 16.09
N GLN A 33 -80.04 7.39 15.92
CA GLN A 33 -80.91 8.58 15.97
C GLN A 33 -81.94 8.65 14.85
N ILE A 34 -81.59 8.20 13.64
CA ILE A 34 -82.56 8.13 12.53
C ILE A 34 -83.69 7.16 12.87
N SER A 35 -83.38 6.04 13.54
CA SER A 35 -84.38 5.06 14.00
C SER A 35 -85.36 5.66 15.03
N ASP A 36 -84.85 6.45 15.97
CA ASP A 36 -85.68 7.08 17.02
C ASP A 36 -86.61 8.14 16.43
N VAL A 37 -86.11 8.97 15.51
CA VAL A 37 -86.94 9.95 14.77
C VAL A 37 -88.01 9.24 13.94
N ARG A 38 -87.68 8.15 13.26
CA ARG A 38 -88.65 7.35 12.49
C ARG A 38 -89.77 6.79 13.37
N THR A 39 -89.43 6.33 14.57
CA THR A 39 -90.41 5.74 15.50
C THR A 39 -91.44 6.77 15.96
N GLN A 40 -91.01 7.99 16.29
CA GLN A 40 -91.93 9.08 16.68
C GLN A 40 -92.78 9.58 15.50
N ALA A 41 -92.21 9.64 14.29
CA ALA A 41 -92.97 10.00 13.10
C ALA A 41 -94.09 8.98 12.81
N LEU A 42 -93.82 7.69 12.96
CA LEU A 42 -94.84 6.63 12.83
C LEU A 42 -95.93 6.74 13.90
N GLU A 43 -95.59 7.13 15.14
CA GLU A 43 -96.57 7.33 16.19
C GLU A 43 -97.56 8.47 15.89
N ILE A 44 -97.09 9.56 15.26
CA ILE A 44 -97.96 10.64 14.80
C ILE A 44 -98.87 10.15 13.67
N GLN A 45 -98.29 9.48 12.67
CA GLN A 45 -98.99 9.05 11.46
C GLN A 45 -100.06 7.97 11.76
N ASP A 46 -99.67 6.90 12.45
CA ASP A 46 -100.46 5.68 12.58
C ASP A 46 -101.38 5.68 13.81
N ASN A 47 -101.23 6.66 14.72
CA ASN A 47 -102.07 6.75 15.92
C ASN A 47 -102.76 8.11 16.04
N TRP A 48 -102.01 9.19 16.31
CA TRP A 48 -102.61 10.49 16.61
C TRP A 48 -103.42 11.08 15.45
N LEU A 49 -102.87 11.03 14.22
CA LEU A 49 -103.58 11.53 13.04
C LEU A 49 -104.81 10.68 12.70
N GLN A 50 -104.75 9.37 12.96
CA GLN A 50 -105.89 8.47 12.79
C GLN A 50 -106.99 8.76 13.80
N ARG A 51 -106.66 9.03 15.07
CA ARG A 51 -107.62 9.42 16.11
C ARG A 51 -108.38 10.68 15.73
N VAL A 52 -107.67 11.73 15.30
CA VAL A 52 -108.29 12.99 14.85
C VAL A 52 -109.20 12.74 13.65
N ARG A 53 -108.76 11.93 12.67
CA ARG A 53 -109.56 11.60 11.48
C ARG A 53 -110.86 10.87 11.83
N VAL A 54 -110.80 9.87 12.71
CA VAL A 54 -111.98 9.10 13.13
C VAL A 54 -112.96 10.00 13.90
N LEU A 55 -112.48 10.84 14.81
CA LEU A 55 -113.32 11.79 15.53
C LEU A 55 -113.95 12.84 14.60
N ALA A 56 -113.22 13.36 13.61
CA ALA A 56 -113.78 14.27 12.61
C ALA A 56 -114.91 13.62 11.79
N ALA A 57 -114.74 12.34 11.44
CA ALA A 57 -115.77 11.56 10.76
C ALA A 57 -117.00 11.32 11.67
N ALA A 58 -116.77 10.99 12.94
CA ALA A 58 -117.83 10.84 13.95
C ALA A 58 -118.59 12.14 14.20
N ASN A 59 -117.90 13.29 14.25
CA ASN A 59 -118.53 14.60 14.39
C ASN A 59 -119.49 14.89 13.22
N THR A 60 -119.07 14.54 12.01
CA THR A 60 -119.90 14.71 10.80
C THR A 60 -121.14 13.82 10.86
N SER A 61 -120.98 12.55 11.27
CA SER A 61 -122.10 11.61 11.45
C SER A 61 -123.06 12.09 12.54
N LEU A 62 -122.56 12.61 13.65
CA LEU A 62 -123.32 13.14 14.78
C LEU A 62 -124.17 14.36 14.38
N ASN A 63 -123.56 15.31 13.67
CA ASN A 63 -124.28 16.48 13.15
C ASN A 63 -125.38 16.07 12.15
N ARG A 64 -125.11 15.08 11.28
CA ARG A 64 -126.13 14.55 10.35
C ARG A 64 -127.24 13.79 11.07
N TYR A 65 -126.92 13.05 12.12
CA TYR A 65 -127.89 12.38 12.99
C TYR A 65 -128.87 13.40 13.59
N ARG A 66 -128.33 14.48 14.17
CA ARG A 66 -129.14 15.59 14.69
C ARG A 66 -129.99 16.26 13.61
N MET A 67 -129.41 16.62 12.47
CA MET A 67 -130.15 17.31 11.41
C MET A 67 -131.35 16.52 10.88
N GLY A 68 -131.24 15.18 10.84
CA GLY A 68 -132.34 14.30 10.44
C GLY A 68 -133.58 14.43 11.32
N SER A 69 -133.41 14.68 12.63
CA SER A 69 -134.54 14.87 13.56
C SER A 69 -135.35 16.13 13.25
N MET A 70 -134.69 17.23 12.90
CA MET A 70 -135.38 18.47 12.56
C MET A 70 -136.19 18.31 11.27
N GLN A 71 -135.63 17.62 10.27
CA GLN A 71 -136.35 17.33 9.03
C GLN A 71 -137.55 16.41 9.25
N HIS A 72 -137.43 15.44 10.17
CA HIS A 72 -138.54 14.57 10.56
C HIS A 72 -139.71 15.35 11.21
N ILE A 73 -139.43 16.32 12.08
CA ILE A 73 -140.46 17.16 12.73
C ILE A 73 -141.17 18.10 11.74
N LEU A 74 -140.46 18.57 10.72
CA LEU A 74 -140.98 19.57 9.77
C LEU A 74 -141.85 18.97 8.66
N THR A 75 -141.63 17.71 8.29
CA THR A 75 -142.46 17.04 7.26
C THR A 75 -143.81 16.60 7.82
N ASN A 76 -144.81 16.47 6.94
CA ASN A 76 -146.10 15.84 7.25
C ASN A 76 -146.28 14.51 6.49
N SER A 77 -145.29 14.08 5.69
CA SER A 77 -145.33 12.84 4.92
C SER A 77 -144.84 11.66 5.75
N SER A 78 -145.69 10.64 5.92
CA SER A 78 -145.32 9.41 6.64
C SER A 78 -144.16 8.66 5.98
N GLU A 79 -144.07 8.71 4.64
CA GLU A 79 -142.98 8.10 3.88
C GLU A 79 -141.65 8.80 4.12
N GLU A 80 -141.64 10.14 4.12
CA GLU A 80 -140.43 10.93 4.44
C GLU A 80 -140.00 10.74 5.90
N MET A 81 -140.94 10.70 6.85
CA MET A 81 -140.66 10.40 8.27
C MET A 81 -139.97 9.04 8.43
N SER A 82 -140.47 7.98 7.77
CA SER A 82 -139.84 6.66 7.80
C SER A 82 -138.43 6.67 7.20
N GLY A 83 -138.21 7.46 6.14
CA GLY A 83 -136.89 7.65 5.54
C GLY A 83 -135.89 8.34 6.49
N TYR A 84 -136.33 9.33 7.27
CA TYR A 84 -135.50 9.98 8.27
C TYR A 84 -135.22 9.10 9.49
N GLU A 85 -136.17 8.26 9.92
CA GLU A 85 -135.96 7.26 10.95
C GLU A 85 -134.90 6.23 10.53
N ALA A 86 -135.00 5.68 9.32
CA ALA A 86 -134.00 4.75 8.77
C ALA A 86 -132.60 5.40 8.68
N LYS A 87 -132.53 6.66 8.21
CA LYS A 87 -131.29 7.44 8.20
C LYS A 87 -130.76 7.67 9.62
N ALA A 88 -131.63 7.96 10.59
CA ALA A 88 -131.22 8.16 11.97
C ALA A 88 -130.61 6.88 12.56
N THR A 89 -131.24 5.72 12.38
CA THR A 89 -130.70 4.42 12.80
C THR A 89 -129.33 4.14 12.15
N LEU A 90 -129.20 4.38 10.85
CA LEU A 90 -127.93 4.22 10.13
C LEU A 90 -126.85 5.18 10.62
N ARG A 91 -127.19 6.45 10.91
CA ARG A 91 -126.21 7.41 11.42
C ARG A 91 -125.77 7.05 12.83
N LEU A 92 -126.69 6.59 13.69
CA LEU A 92 -126.33 6.12 15.02
C LEU A 92 -125.42 4.88 14.97
N SER A 93 -125.66 3.94 14.05
CA SER A 93 -124.76 2.79 13.86
C SER A 93 -123.38 3.23 13.35
N GLN A 94 -123.32 4.18 12.41
CA GLN A 94 -122.06 4.75 11.92
C GLN A 94 -121.26 5.43 13.03
N ILE A 95 -121.92 6.21 13.89
CA ILE A 95 -121.25 6.85 15.05
C ILE A 95 -120.69 5.76 15.97
N ARG A 96 -121.47 4.71 16.28
CA ARG A 96 -121.01 3.61 17.14
C ARG A 96 -119.82 2.85 16.53
N GLU A 97 -119.84 2.60 15.23
CA GLU A 97 -118.73 1.97 14.51
C GLU A 97 -117.47 2.85 14.54
N GLN A 98 -117.61 4.14 14.25
CA GLN A 98 -116.51 5.11 14.32
C GLN A 98 -115.95 5.21 15.74
N MET A 99 -116.78 5.18 16.78
CA MET A 99 -116.32 5.16 18.16
C MET A 99 -115.67 3.83 18.56
N ALA A 100 -116.08 2.71 17.97
CA ALA A 100 -115.41 1.43 18.14
C ALA A 100 -114.03 1.43 17.46
N GLU A 101 -113.89 2.04 16.27
CA GLU A 101 -112.57 2.26 15.65
C GLU A 101 -111.69 3.17 16.50
N TYR A 102 -112.24 4.28 17.00
CA TYR A 102 -111.53 5.18 17.90
C TYR A 102 -111.03 4.45 19.16
N SER A 103 -111.83 3.53 19.72
CA SER A 103 -111.46 2.74 20.90
C SER A 103 -110.18 1.92 20.70
N LYS A 104 -109.93 1.41 19.49
CA LYS A 104 -108.73 0.60 19.15
C LYS A 104 -107.45 1.44 19.16
N LEU A 105 -107.59 2.75 19.00
CA LEU A 105 -106.45 3.67 18.98
C LEU A 105 -106.08 4.13 20.40
N LEU A 106 -106.94 3.96 21.40
CA LEU A 106 -106.74 4.44 22.77
C LEU A 106 -105.72 3.58 23.54
N ARG A 107 -104.78 4.25 24.20
CA ARG A 107 -103.67 3.61 24.90
C ARG A 107 -103.83 3.65 26.42
N THR A 108 -104.49 4.67 26.96
CA THR A 108 -104.61 4.88 28.40
C THR A 108 -106.02 4.57 28.91
N ASP A 109 -106.13 4.19 30.19
CA ASP A 109 -107.44 3.95 30.82
C ASP A 109 -108.26 5.24 30.98
N SER A 110 -107.59 6.38 31.13
CA SER A 110 -108.25 7.70 31.17
C SER A 110 -108.99 8.00 29.86
N GLU A 111 -108.35 7.76 28.70
CA GLU A 111 -108.97 7.93 27.39
C GLU A 111 -110.18 7.01 27.21
N ARG A 112 -110.07 5.74 27.63
CA ARG A 112 -111.17 4.77 27.57
C ARG A 112 -112.35 5.20 28.43
N GLY A 113 -112.09 5.77 29.61
CA GLY A 113 -113.12 6.34 30.49
C GLY A 113 -113.87 7.51 29.85
N GLN A 114 -113.17 8.40 29.14
CA GLN A 114 -113.82 9.51 28.42
C GLN A 114 -114.68 9.01 27.25
N LEU A 115 -114.19 8.03 26.49
CA LEU A 115 -114.97 7.37 25.44
C LEU A 115 -116.24 6.73 26.02
N GLN A 116 -116.14 6.06 27.16
CA GLN A 116 -117.29 5.47 27.85
C GLN A 116 -118.31 6.54 28.27
N ALA A 117 -117.86 7.68 28.80
CA ALA A 117 -118.73 8.81 29.13
C ALA A 117 -119.43 9.39 27.89
N PHE A 118 -118.73 9.48 26.76
CA PHE A 118 -119.36 9.83 25.48
C PHE A 118 -120.40 8.80 25.04
N ASN A 119 -120.07 7.50 25.10
CA ASN A 119 -121.03 6.46 24.70
C ASN A 119 -122.29 6.47 25.57
N GLN A 120 -122.15 6.67 26.89
CA GLN A 120 -123.31 6.80 27.79
C GLN A 120 -124.18 8.02 27.46
N SER A 121 -123.56 9.16 27.17
CA SER A 121 -124.30 10.38 26.79
C SER A 121 -124.90 10.27 25.39
N LEU A 122 -124.25 9.58 24.45
CA LEU A 122 -124.80 9.23 23.14
C LEU A 122 -126.02 8.31 23.27
N ASP A 123 -125.97 7.29 24.13
CA ASP A 123 -127.10 6.40 24.36
C ASP A 123 -128.28 7.13 25.03
N ALA A 124 -128.01 8.02 25.98
CA ALA A 124 -129.01 8.90 26.58
C ALA A 124 -129.64 9.82 25.53
N TYR A 125 -128.83 10.47 24.68
CA TYR A 125 -129.30 11.29 23.57
C TYR A 125 -130.10 10.48 22.55
N ALA A 126 -129.63 9.30 22.16
CA ALA A 126 -130.29 8.41 21.22
C ALA A 126 -131.67 7.96 21.71
N LYS A 127 -131.80 7.65 23.01
CA LYS A 127 -133.09 7.31 23.63
C LYS A 127 -134.08 8.48 23.55
N ARG A 128 -133.65 9.69 23.95
CA ARG A 128 -134.48 10.91 23.87
C ARG A 128 -134.82 11.29 22.43
N HIS A 129 -133.89 11.06 21.51
CA HIS A 129 -134.08 11.25 20.09
C HIS A 129 -135.15 10.30 19.53
N GLN A 130 -135.13 9.02 19.92
CA GLN A 130 -136.17 8.06 19.52
C GLN A 130 -137.55 8.44 20.07
N GLU A 131 -137.63 8.85 21.35
CA GLU A 131 -138.87 9.38 21.95
C GLU A 131 -139.40 10.59 21.15
N LEU A 132 -138.52 11.52 20.76
CA LEU A 132 -138.87 12.68 19.93
C LEU A 132 -139.42 12.28 18.55
N LEU A 133 -138.79 11.30 17.88
CA LEU A 133 -139.28 10.80 16.59
C LEU A 133 -140.65 10.10 16.72
N GLN A 134 -140.91 9.38 17.82
CA GLN A 134 -142.21 8.75 18.07
C GLN A 134 -143.32 9.78 18.29
N VAL A 135 -143.06 10.83 19.09
CA VAL A 135 -144.01 11.93 19.32
C VAL A 135 -144.29 12.71 18.03
N SER A 136 -143.23 12.97 17.23
CA SER A 136 -143.37 13.58 15.91
C SER A 136 -144.25 12.75 14.98
N ARG A 137 -144.05 11.41 14.96
CA ARG A 137 -144.85 10.48 14.14
C ARG A 137 -146.32 10.39 14.57
N ALA A 138 -146.63 10.61 15.84
CA ALA A 138 -147.98 10.67 16.37
C ALA A 138 -148.74 11.96 15.99
N GLY A 139 -148.08 12.93 15.33
CA GLY A 139 -148.68 14.19 14.91
C GLY A 139 -148.81 15.22 16.05
N ASP A 140 -148.34 14.92 17.25
CA ASP A 140 -148.39 15.82 18.40
C ASP A 140 -147.24 16.86 18.35
N LYS A 141 -147.46 17.90 17.56
CA LYS A 141 -146.48 19.00 17.40
C LYS A 141 -146.29 19.84 18.68
N THR A 142 -147.24 19.78 19.61
CA THR A 142 -147.17 20.46 20.92
C THR A 142 -146.33 19.67 21.92
N GLY A 143 -146.54 18.35 22.01
CA GLY A 143 -145.72 17.43 22.80
C GLY A 143 -144.28 17.34 22.29
N ALA A 144 -144.07 17.43 20.96
CA ALA A 144 -142.74 17.50 20.37
C ALA A 144 -141.94 18.72 20.88
N ARG A 145 -142.58 19.88 21.10
CA ARG A 145 -141.92 21.06 21.68
C ARG A 145 -141.48 20.87 23.14
N GLY A 146 -142.23 20.12 23.93
CA GLY A 146 -141.83 19.75 25.30
C GLY A 146 -140.61 18.82 25.32
N HIS A 147 -140.58 17.83 24.42
CA HIS A 147 -139.45 16.92 24.28
C HIS A 147 -138.18 17.61 23.74
N LEU A 148 -138.32 18.67 22.94
CA LEU A 148 -137.19 19.48 22.46
C LEU A 148 -136.37 20.14 23.59
N ALA A 149 -136.96 20.43 24.76
CA ALA A 149 -136.19 20.90 25.91
C ALA A 149 -135.36 19.76 26.54
N SER A 150 -135.95 18.58 26.74
CA SER A 150 -135.27 17.41 27.33
C SER A 150 -134.15 16.84 26.45
N ILE A 151 -134.30 16.92 25.12
CA ILE A 151 -133.28 16.45 24.18
C ILE A 151 -132.10 17.43 24.09
N ARG A 152 -132.32 18.71 24.40
CA ARG A 152 -131.27 19.74 24.40
C ARG A 152 -130.22 19.46 25.47
N ASP A 153 -130.63 19.15 26.70
CA ASP A 153 -129.68 18.85 27.79
C ASP A 153 -128.87 17.58 27.49
N ALA A 154 -129.53 16.54 26.96
CA ALA A 154 -128.84 15.32 26.54
C ALA A 154 -127.87 15.57 25.38
N TYR A 155 -128.22 16.46 24.45
CA TYR A 155 -127.36 16.89 23.35
C TYR A 155 -126.14 17.67 23.86
N ASP A 156 -126.34 18.63 24.76
CA ASP A 156 -125.28 19.47 25.30
C ASP A 156 -124.28 18.61 26.10
N GLN A 157 -124.77 17.65 26.89
CA GLN A 157 -123.91 16.71 27.63
C GLN A 157 -123.11 15.81 26.68
N MET A 158 -123.75 15.24 25.66
CA MET A 158 -123.09 14.41 24.64
C MET A 158 -122.05 15.21 23.86
N THR A 159 -122.39 16.42 23.43
CA THR A 159 -121.47 17.30 22.68
C THR A 159 -120.28 17.69 23.55
N LYS A 160 -120.49 18.01 24.83
CA LYS A 160 -119.40 18.30 25.78
C LYS A 160 -118.46 17.10 25.96
N SER A 161 -119.00 15.90 26.14
CA SER A 161 -118.18 14.68 26.23
C SER A 161 -117.43 14.38 24.93
N PHE A 162 -118.02 14.71 23.77
CA PHE A 162 -117.39 14.53 22.48
C PHE A 162 -116.29 15.56 22.18
N GLU A 163 -116.52 16.81 22.55
CA GLU A 163 -115.57 17.91 22.42
C GLU A 163 -114.33 17.69 23.27
N LEU A 164 -114.47 17.06 24.45
CA LEU A 164 -113.34 16.61 25.26
C LEU A 164 -112.47 15.59 24.51
N LEU A 165 -113.07 14.60 23.83
CA LEU A 165 -112.33 13.62 23.03
C LEU A 165 -111.59 14.29 21.86
N ILE A 166 -112.22 15.24 21.18
CA ILE A 166 -111.60 16.01 20.09
C ILE A 166 -110.42 16.82 20.61
N THR A 167 -110.62 17.57 21.69
CA THR A 167 -109.59 18.43 22.28
C THR A 167 -108.39 17.61 22.75
N GLN A 168 -108.62 16.47 23.40
CA GLN A 168 -107.55 15.59 23.83
C GLN A 168 -106.78 14.97 22.65
N ALA A 169 -107.49 14.57 21.59
CA ALA A 169 -106.85 14.03 20.40
C ALA A 169 -106.01 15.09 19.65
N ASP A 170 -106.49 16.32 19.52
CA ASP A 170 -105.74 17.43 18.92
C ASP A 170 -104.52 17.82 19.77
N GLN A 171 -104.69 17.94 21.09
CA GLN A 171 -103.60 18.27 22.01
C GLN A 171 -102.53 17.17 22.00
N GLY A 172 -102.91 15.89 22.05
CA GLY A 172 -101.97 14.79 21.99
C GLY A 172 -101.23 14.71 20.65
N ALA A 173 -101.90 15.00 19.52
CA ALA A 173 -101.26 15.08 18.21
C ALA A 173 -100.22 16.21 18.14
N ARG A 174 -100.53 17.40 18.69
CA ARG A 174 -99.59 18.53 18.77
C ARG A 174 -98.39 18.20 19.67
N THR A 175 -98.63 17.64 20.86
CA THR A 175 -97.55 17.25 21.76
C THR A 175 -96.63 16.20 21.14
N ALA A 176 -97.18 15.20 20.43
CA ALA A 176 -96.37 14.23 19.71
C ALA A 176 -95.56 14.86 18.57
N ALA A 177 -96.14 15.83 17.84
CA ALA A 177 -95.43 16.58 16.81
C ALA A 177 -94.28 17.44 17.37
N ASP A 178 -94.52 18.15 18.48
CA ASP A 178 -93.50 18.94 19.17
C ASP A 178 -92.37 18.05 19.71
N GLN A 179 -92.72 16.89 20.28
CA GLN A 179 -91.75 15.91 20.76
C GLN A 179 -90.90 15.32 19.62
N SER A 180 -91.51 15.03 18.46
CA SER A 180 -90.80 14.59 17.26
C SER A 180 -89.86 15.66 16.72
N SER A 181 -90.27 16.93 16.72
CA SER A 181 -89.42 18.05 16.30
C SER A 181 -88.23 18.24 17.26
N SER A 182 -88.47 18.16 18.57
CA SER A 182 -87.41 18.25 19.59
C SER A 182 -86.41 17.10 19.49
N THR A 183 -86.90 15.87 19.28
CA THR A 183 -86.05 14.69 19.09
C THR A 183 -85.18 14.82 17.83
N TYR A 184 -85.72 15.37 16.74
CA TYR A 184 -84.94 15.65 15.53
C TYR A 184 -83.85 16.70 15.75
N GLU A 185 -84.13 17.82 16.42
CA GLU A 185 -83.10 18.82 16.71
C GLU A 185 -82.02 18.28 17.66
N ASN A 186 -82.40 17.52 18.69
CA ASN A 186 -81.45 16.83 19.56
C ASN A 186 -80.62 15.79 18.80
N ALA A 187 -81.24 15.06 17.86
CA ALA A 187 -80.54 14.11 16.99
C ALA A 187 -79.45 14.81 16.17
N LYS A 188 -79.82 15.93 15.53
CA LYS A 188 -78.95 16.73 14.70
C LYS A 188 -77.78 17.30 15.50
N ILE A 189 -78.04 17.87 16.68
CA ILE A 189 -76.99 18.39 17.57
C ILE A 189 -76.07 17.26 18.02
N GLY A 190 -76.61 16.11 18.41
CA GLY A 190 -75.82 14.94 18.80
C GLY A 190 -74.90 14.46 17.70
N VAL A 191 -75.41 14.30 16.47
CA VAL A 191 -74.60 13.88 15.32
C VAL A 191 -73.51 14.91 14.99
N LEU A 192 -73.84 16.21 15.01
CA LEU A 192 -72.84 17.27 14.79
C LEU A 192 -71.74 17.28 15.86
N ALA A 193 -72.09 17.03 17.12
CA ALA A 193 -71.12 16.95 18.22
C ALA A 193 -70.15 15.77 18.03
N VAL A 194 -70.66 14.59 17.63
CA VAL A 194 -69.81 13.43 17.35
C VAL A 194 -68.92 13.69 16.13
N ILE A 195 -69.44 14.30 15.05
CA ILE A 195 -68.62 14.71 13.88
C ILE A 195 -67.46 15.61 14.30
N ALA A 196 -67.74 16.64 15.11
CA ALA A 196 -66.71 17.55 15.59
C ALA A 196 -65.63 16.83 16.43
N LEU A 197 -66.04 15.88 17.28
CA LEU A 197 -65.12 15.08 18.09
C LEU A 197 -64.23 14.17 17.23
N VAL A 198 -64.80 13.49 16.23
CA VAL A 198 -64.05 12.63 15.30
C VAL A 198 -63.05 13.47 14.48
N LEU A 199 -63.46 14.64 14.01
CA LEU A 199 -62.60 15.55 13.26
C LEU A 199 -61.44 16.06 14.12
N PHE A 200 -61.73 16.49 15.36
CA PHE A 200 -60.71 16.90 16.31
C PHE A 200 -59.71 15.78 16.62
N GLY A 201 -60.20 14.57 16.91
CA GLY A 201 -59.35 13.40 17.15
C GLY A 201 -58.44 13.07 15.95
N THR A 202 -58.97 13.18 14.74
CA THR A 202 -58.21 12.95 13.50
C THR A 202 -57.08 13.96 13.33
N ILE A 203 -57.34 15.25 13.56
CA ILE A 203 -56.32 16.32 13.49
C ILE A 203 -55.21 16.08 14.53
N VAL A 204 -55.57 15.73 15.77
CA VAL A 204 -54.60 15.47 16.84
C VAL A 204 -53.71 14.27 16.50
N ILE A 205 -54.29 13.16 16.05
CA ILE A 205 -53.53 11.96 15.65
C ILE A 205 -52.60 12.28 14.47
N ALA A 206 -53.10 12.99 13.45
CA ALA A 206 -52.30 13.38 12.29
C ALA A 206 -51.12 14.28 12.69
N TRP A 207 -51.34 15.26 13.57
CA TRP A 207 -50.30 16.15 14.08
C TRP A 207 -49.22 15.39 14.87
N LEU A 208 -49.63 14.48 15.76
CA LEU A 208 -48.70 13.65 16.55
C LEU A 208 -47.85 12.73 15.67
N LEU A 209 -48.44 12.05 14.67
CA LEU A 209 -47.70 11.21 13.73
C LEU A 209 -46.74 12.03 12.87
N THR A 210 -47.20 13.17 12.35
CA THR A 210 -46.38 14.08 11.52
C THR A 210 -45.15 14.54 12.29
N ARG A 211 -45.34 15.05 13.51
CA ARG A 211 -44.23 15.52 14.36
C ARG A 211 -43.28 14.37 14.73
N SER A 212 -43.81 13.18 14.99
CA SER A 212 -43.01 12.03 15.40
C SER A 212 -42.20 11.38 14.28
N ILE A 213 -42.55 11.60 13.01
CA ILE A 213 -41.88 11.00 11.84
C ILE A 213 -41.02 12.03 11.12
N ILE A 214 -41.54 13.23 10.84
CA ILE A 214 -40.86 14.23 10.01
C ILE A 214 -39.66 14.82 10.74
N GLN A 215 -39.78 15.13 12.03
CA GLN A 215 -38.70 15.79 12.76
C GLN A 215 -37.41 14.92 12.81
N PRO A 216 -37.46 13.63 13.19
CA PRO A 216 -36.26 12.78 13.17
C PRO A 216 -35.71 12.51 11.77
N LEU A 217 -36.56 12.46 10.73
CA LEU A 217 -36.11 12.33 9.35
C LEU A 217 -35.37 13.57 8.86
N ASN A 218 -35.83 14.77 9.25
CA ASN A 218 -35.10 16.01 8.97
C ASN A 218 -33.77 16.07 9.71
N GLU A 219 -33.70 15.58 10.96
CA GLU A 219 -32.44 15.44 11.69
C GLU A 219 -31.46 14.52 10.95
N ALA A 220 -31.91 13.35 10.49
CA ALA A 220 -31.10 12.43 9.71
C ALA A 220 -30.65 13.04 8.37
N LEU A 221 -31.53 13.76 7.68
CA LEU A 221 -31.20 14.47 6.43
C LEU A 221 -30.13 15.54 6.66
N ASN A 222 -30.29 16.36 7.69
CA ASN A 222 -29.31 17.38 8.05
C ASN A 222 -27.95 16.75 8.38
N CYS A 223 -27.92 15.66 9.17
CA CYS A 223 -26.68 14.94 9.47
C CYS A 223 -26.01 14.41 8.19
N ALA A 224 -26.78 13.81 7.29
CA ALA A 224 -26.26 13.32 6.02
C ALA A 224 -25.70 14.46 5.14
N GLN A 225 -26.36 15.62 5.11
CA GLN A 225 -25.87 16.81 4.40
C GLN A 225 -24.59 17.37 5.02
N THR A 226 -24.50 17.42 6.35
CA THR A 226 -23.28 17.84 7.06
C THR A 226 -22.11 16.93 6.72
N VAL A 227 -22.30 15.61 6.80
CA VAL A 227 -21.27 14.63 6.40
C VAL A 227 -20.89 14.77 4.92
N ALA A 228 -21.88 14.94 4.03
CA ALA A 228 -21.64 15.12 2.60
C ALA A 228 -20.90 16.43 2.27
N SER A 229 -21.06 17.47 3.09
CA SER A 229 -20.32 18.73 2.97
C SER A 229 -18.85 18.63 3.44
N GLY A 230 -18.47 17.47 3.99
CA GLY A 230 -17.14 17.21 4.51
C GLY A 230 -16.97 17.58 5.99
N ASP A 231 -18.03 17.95 6.70
CA ASP A 231 -17.98 18.25 8.13
C ASP A 231 -18.32 17.00 8.97
N LEU A 232 -17.32 16.50 9.69
CA LEU A 232 -17.40 15.29 10.51
C LEU A 232 -17.31 15.61 12.01
N THR A 233 -17.33 16.90 12.36
CA THR A 233 -17.23 17.36 13.76
C THR A 233 -18.54 17.27 14.52
N SER A 234 -19.66 17.16 13.79
CA SER A 234 -21.00 17.12 14.37
C SER A 234 -21.30 15.78 15.04
N THR A 235 -21.60 15.80 16.34
CA THR A 235 -21.98 14.58 17.06
C THR A 235 -23.41 14.17 16.72
N ILE A 236 -23.58 13.01 16.10
CA ILE A 236 -24.90 12.42 15.87
C ILE A 236 -25.32 11.71 17.16
N GLN A 237 -26.42 12.18 17.78
CA GLN A 237 -26.99 11.56 18.98
C GLN A 237 -28.33 10.89 18.65
N PRO A 238 -28.34 9.57 18.36
CA PRO A 238 -29.57 8.84 18.14
C PRO A 238 -30.41 8.86 19.42
N SER A 239 -31.69 9.22 19.32
CA SER A 239 -32.65 9.18 20.42
C SER A 239 -33.93 8.49 19.97
N GLY A 240 -34.47 7.58 20.78
CA GLY A 240 -35.63 6.73 20.46
C GLY A 240 -35.25 5.26 20.25
N ASN A 241 -36.22 4.43 19.85
CA ASN A 241 -36.04 3.01 19.48
C ASN A 241 -36.80 2.68 18.19
N ASP A 242 -36.97 3.66 17.30
CA ASP A 242 -37.73 3.52 16.05
C ASP A 242 -36.81 3.44 14.81
N GLU A 243 -37.41 3.25 13.63
CA GLU A 243 -36.69 3.12 12.37
C GLU A 243 -35.88 4.38 12.02
N ALA A 244 -36.35 5.56 12.45
CA ALA A 244 -35.59 6.80 12.28
C ALA A 244 -34.37 6.86 13.21
N THR A 245 -34.47 6.34 14.45
CA THR A 245 -33.30 6.18 15.32
C THR A 245 -32.27 5.22 14.71
N ARG A 246 -32.71 4.08 14.17
CA ARG A 246 -31.80 3.13 13.49
C ARG A 246 -31.07 3.77 12.29
N LEU A 247 -31.74 4.66 11.56
CA LEU A 247 -31.10 5.44 10.49
C LEU A 247 -30.02 6.38 11.05
N LEU A 248 -30.30 7.10 12.14
CA LEU A 248 -29.32 7.95 12.82
C LEU A 248 -28.13 7.15 13.37
N GLU A 249 -28.36 5.97 13.94
CA GLU A 249 -27.29 5.07 14.40
C GLU A 249 -26.38 4.62 13.25
N ALA A 250 -26.96 4.26 12.10
CA ALA A 250 -26.21 3.89 10.91
C ALA A 250 -25.37 5.07 10.36
N LEU A 251 -25.95 6.29 10.35
CA LEU A 251 -25.23 7.51 9.97
C LEU A 251 -24.07 7.82 10.94
N ASN A 252 -24.28 7.66 12.25
CA ASN A 252 -23.25 7.83 13.27
C ASN A 252 -22.09 6.83 13.08
N SER A 253 -22.42 5.55 12.84
CA SER A 253 -21.41 4.53 12.56
C SER A 253 -20.63 4.83 11.28
N MET A 254 -21.32 5.25 10.21
CA MET A 254 -20.69 5.66 8.95
C MET A 254 -19.74 6.85 9.14
N GLN A 255 -20.17 7.88 9.88
CA GLN A 255 -19.34 9.03 10.22
C GLN A 255 -18.08 8.61 10.99
N GLY A 256 -18.23 7.74 12.00
CA GLY A 256 -17.11 7.23 12.79
C GLY A 256 -16.08 6.45 11.96
N VAL A 257 -16.55 5.57 11.07
CA VAL A 257 -15.67 4.86 10.13
C VAL A 257 -14.95 5.85 9.21
N LEU A 258 -15.68 6.77 8.59
CA LEU A 258 -15.09 7.77 7.69
C LEU A 258 -14.04 8.65 8.38
N LEU A 259 -14.32 9.10 9.62
CA LEU A 259 -13.37 9.85 10.45
C LEU A 259 -12.10 9.03 10.73
N SER A 260 -12.24 7.75 11.10
CA SER A 260 -11.10 6.87 11.36
C SER A 260 -10.25 6.65 10.11
N THR A 261 -10.88 6.44 8.95
CA THR A 261 -10.21 6.25 7.67
C THR A 261 -9.46 7.51 7.24
N LEU A 262 -10.08 8.69 7.36
CA LEU A 262 -9.42 9.97 7.04
C LEU A 262 -8.23 10.26 7.97
N ARG A 263 -8.34 9.98 9.27
CA ARG A 263 -7.21 10.09 10.21
C ARG A 263 -6.07 9.14 9.85
N GLN A 264 -6.38 7.90 9.49
CA GLN A 264 -5.38 6.93 9.05
C GLN A 264 -4.70 7.39 7.76
N ILE A 265 -5.45 7.86 6.75
CA ILE A 265 -4.89 8.40 5.51
C ILE A 265 -3.99 9.60 5.82
N GLY A 266 -4.45 10.54 6.65
CA GLY A 266 -3.64 11.70 7.07
C GLY A 266 -2.32 11.30 7.73
N GLY A 267 -2.35 10.33 8.66
CA GLY A 267 -1.15 9.80 9.30
C GLY A 267 -0.21 9.10 8.32
N THR A 268 -0.73 8.24 7.44
CA THR A 268 0.07 7.57 6.40
C THR A 268 0.65 8.55 5.39
N SER A 269 -0.07 9.64 5.07
CA SER A 269 0.43 10.72 4.20
C SER A 269 1.66 11.40 4.81
N THR A 270 1.60 11.73 6.11
CA THR A 270 2.75 12.31 6.82
C THR A 270 3.94 11.35 6.83
N GLN A 271 3.71 10.07 7.11
CA GLN A 271 4.76 9.04 7.05
C GLN A 271 5.37 8.92 5.65
N LEU A 272 4.55 8.97 4.60
CA LEU A 272 5.01 8.91 3.21
C LEU A 272 5.87 10.13 2.86
N ALA A 273 5.49 11.32 3.31
CA ALA A 273 6.28 12.54 3.13
C ALA A 273 7.65 12.43 3.81
N SER A 274 7.70 11.98 5.07
CA SER A 274 8.96 11.78 5.80
C SER A 274 9.84 10.72 5.15
N ALA A 275 9.26 9.59 4.71
CA ALA A 275 10.01 8.55 4.01
C ALA A 275 10.58 9.02 2.67
N ALA A 276 9.84 9.89 1.95
CA ALA A 276 10.31 10.50 0.71
C ALA A 276 11.48 11.47 0.95
N GLU A 277 11.43 12.28 2.02
CA GLU A 277 12.55 13.15 2.42
C GLU A 277 13.79 12.33 2.82
N GLU A 278 13.61 11.26 3.59
CA GLU A 278 14.70 10.35 3.97
C GLU A 278 15.33 9.67 2.76
N LEU A 279 14.52 9.17 1.82
CA LEU A 279 15.00 8.62 0.55
C LEU A 279 15.79 9.65 -0.26
N ASN A 280 15.33 10.90 -0.30
CA ASN A 280 16.04 11.95 -1.00
C ASN A 280 17.41 12.24 -0.36
N ALA A 281 17.48 12.31 0.97
CA ALA A 281 18.73 12.52 1.69
C ALA A 281 19.73 11.38 1.47
N VAL A 282 19.29 10.13 1.60
CA VAL A 282 20.13 8.94 1.36
C VAL A 282 20.61 8.88 -0.10
N THR A 283 19.75 9.27 -1.04
CA THR A 283 20.10 9.29 -2.47
C THR A 283 21.10 10.40 -2.80
N GLU A 284 20.96 11.58 -2.18
CA GLU A 284 21.93 12.67 -2.32
C GLU A 284 23.31 12.26 -1.78
N GLU A 285 23.35 11.64 -0.59
CA GLU A 285 24.57 11.07 -0.02
C GLU A 285 25.18 10.00 -0.95
N GLY A 286 24.37 9.06 -1.44
CA GLY A 286 24.79 8.05 -2.40
C GLY A 286 25.33 8.65 -3.71
N GLY A 287 24.76 9.78 -4.15
CA GLY A 287 25.25 10.54 -5.30
C GLY A 287 26.65 11.12 -5.07
N ARG A 288 26.92 11.66 -3.87
CA ARG A 288 28.26 12.17 -3.49
C ARG A 288 29.28 11.04 -3.41
N GLU A 289 28.92 9.91 -2.82
CA GLU A 289 29.80 8.73 -2.73
C GLU A 289 30.09 8.14 -4.13
N THR A 290 29.10 8.09 -5.00
CA THR A 290 29.29 7.65 -6.40
C THR A 290 30.25 8.60 -7.14
N HIS A 291 30.16 9.91 -6.91
CA HIS A 291 31.09 10.87 -7.49
C HIS A 291 32.52 10.70 -6.96
N ARG A 292 32.66 10.47 -5.65
CA ARG A 292 33.97 10.17 -5.05
C ARG A 292 34.56 8.88 -5.61
N GLN A 293 33.76 7.83 -5.74
CA GLN A 293 34.16 6.57 -6.35
C GLN A 293 34.64 6.78 -7.79
N HIS A 294 33.97 7.63 -8.57
CA HIS A 294 34.39 7.96 -9.93
C HIS A 294 35.81 8.57 -9.97
N LEU A 295 36.13 9.47 -9.04
CA LEU A 295 37.48 10.06 -8.94
C LEU A 295 38.53 9.01 -8.56
N GLU A 296 38.22 8.11 -7.62
CA GLU A 296 39.11 7.01 -7.22
C GLU A 296 39.36 6.03 -8.39
N ILE A 297 38.34 5.77 -9.22
CA ILE A 297 38.46 4.93 -10.43
C ILE A 297 39.39 5.57 -11.47
N GLU A 298 39.27 6.87 -11.73
CA GLU A 298 40.15 7.58 -12.68
C GLU A 298 41.62 7.57 -12.19
N GLN A 299 41.85 7.72 -10.88
CA GLN A 299 43.17 7.55 -10.29
C GLN A 299 43.70 6.12 -10.44
N ALA A 300 42.86 5.11 -10.18
CA ALA A 300 43.23 3.71 -10.36
C ALA A 300 43.57 3.39 -11.83
N ALA A 301 42.80 3.93 -12.79
CA ALA A 301 43.07 3.77 -14.22
C ALA A 301 44.44 4.35 -14.61
N THR A 302 44.76 5.53 -14.07
CA THR A 302 46.06 6.17 -14.26
C THR A 302 47.18 5.29 -13.69
N ALA A 303 47.02 4.79 -12.46
CA ALA A 303 48.01 3.93 -11.81
C ALA A 303 48.24 2.60 -12.57
N VAL A 304 47.18 2.00 -13.14
CA VAL A 304 47.30 0.79 -13.96
C VAL A 304 48.00 1.07 -15.29
N THR A 305 47.78 2.24 -15.87
CA THR A 305 48.49 2.69 -17.07
C THR A 305 49.98 2.85 -16.78
N GLU A 306 50.34 3.54 -15.69
CA GLU A 306 51.73 3.69 -15.24
C GLU A 306 52.38 2.34 -14.93
N MET A 307 51.66 1.44 -14.25
CA MET A 307 52.12 0.08 -13.96
C MET A 307 52.39 -0.71 -15.25
N SER A 308 51.54 -0.58 -16.27
CA SER A 308 51.73 -1.25 -17.56
C SER A 308 53.00 -0.78 -18.27
N VAL A 309 53.28 0.54 -18.22
CA VAL A 309 54.53 1.11 -18.75
C VAL A 309 55.75 0.60 -17.98
N ALA A 310 55.66 0.53 -16.64
CA ALA A 310 56.74 0.02 -15.81
C ALA A 310 57.03 -1.47 -16.07
N ILE A 311 55.99 -2.30 -16.21
CA ILE A 311 56.10 -3.73 -16.56
C ILE A 311 56.81 -3.89 -17.91
N GLU A 312 56.41 -3.12 -18.93
CA GLU A 312 57.09 -3.13 -20.23
C GLU A 312 58.57 -2.74 -20.12
N GLN A 313 58.89 -1.76 -19.28
CA GLN A 313 60.27 -1.34 -19.07
C GLN A 313 61.09 -2.43 -18.36
N VAL A 314 60.51 -3.13 -17.38
CA VAL A 314 61.15 -4.28 -16.72
C VAL A 314 61.40 -5.41 -17.73
N ALA A 315 60.42 -5.72 -18.60
CA ALA A 315 60.58 -6.75 -19.63
C ALA A 315 61.70 -6.39 -20.62
N ARG A 316 61.76 -5.13 -21.07
CA ARG A 316 62.85 -4.64 -21.94
C ARG A 316 64.21 -4.72 -21.26
N ASN A 317 64.31 -4.31 -19.99
CA ASN A 317 65.54 -4.38 -19.22
C ASN A 317 65.99 -5.84 -19.02
N ALA A 318 65.06 -6.75 -18.72
CA ALA A 318 65.33 -8.17 -18.61
C ALA A 318 65.92 -8.72 -19.93
N ALA A 319 65.26 -8.46 -21.07
CA ALA A 319 65.76 -8.88 -22.37
C ALA A 319 67.17 -8.32 -22.68
N PHE A 320 67.40 -7.04 -22.38
CA PHE A 320 68.70 -6.39 -22.58
C PHE A 320 69.80 -6.99 -21.66
N THR A 321 69.48 -7.26 -20.40
CA THR A 321 70.41 -7.91 -19.46
C THR A 321 70.74 -9.34 -19.92
N LEU A 322 69.81 -10.05 -20.56
CA LEU A 322 70.04 -11.40 -21.08
C LEU A 322 71.07 -11.36 -22.22
N GLU A 323 70.92 -10.43 -23.16
CA GLU A 323 71.86 -10.23 -24.26
C GLU A 323 73.28 -9.88 -23.77
N LEU A 324 73.38 -8.96 -22.80
CA LEU A 324 74.66 -8.61 -22.15
C LEU A 324 75.30 -9.80 -21.42
N THR A 325 74.49 -10.62 -20.77
CA THR A 325 74.95 -11.81 -20.05
C THR A 325 75.45 -12.88 -21.01
N GLN A 326 74.75 -13.11 -22.13
CA GLN A 326 75.18 -14.03 -23.20
C GLN A 326 76.50 -13.56 -23.83
N THR A 327 76.65 -12.25 -24.06
CA THR A 327 77.89 -11.67 -24.57
C THR A 327 79.04 -11.85 -23.58
N SER A 328 78.81 -11.59 -22.29
CA SER A 328 79.82 -11.81 -21.23
C SER A 328 80.22 -13.27 -21.11
N GLN A 329 79.26 -14.20 -21.19
CA GLN A 329 79.52 -15.63 -21.19
C GLN A 329 80.38 -16.04 -22.39
N GLN A 330 80.06 -15.56 -23.59
CA GLN A 330 80.85 -15.85 -24.79
C GLN A 330 82.29 -15.31 -24.68
N ASN A 331 82.46 -14.10 -24.13
CA ASN A 331 83.78 -13.52 -23.90
C ASN A 331 84.59 -14.32 -22.87
N ALA A 332 83.95 -14.79 -21.79
CA ALA A 332 84.60 -15.62 -20.78
C ALA A 332 85.03 -16.97 -21.35
N VAL A 333 84.18 -17.64 -22.15
CA VAL A 333 84.53 -18.89 -22.86
C VAL A 333 85.69 -18.68 -23.83
N ASN A 334 85.69 -17.57 -24.58
CA ASN A 334 86.81 -17.24 -25.47
C ASN A 334 88.10 -16.98 -24.68
N GLY A 335 88.01 -16.27 -23.56
CA GLY A 335 89.14 -16.04 -22.65
C GLY A 335 89.68 -17.34 -22.05
N GLN A 336 88.80 -18.29 -21.71
CA GLN A 336 89.17 -19.59 -21.17
C GLN A 336 89.97 -20.39 -22.20
N ARG A 337 89.53 -20.40 -23.47
CA ARG A 337 90.27 -21.01 -24.59
C ARG A 337 91.66 -20.38 -24.77
N SER A 338 91.75 -19.05 -24.76
CA SER A 338 93.06 -18.38 -24.85
C SER A 338 93.98 -18.69 -23.65
N MET A 339 93.41 -18.91 -22.47
CA MET A 339 94.17 -19.30 -21.29
C MET A 339 94.67 -20.75 -21.40
N GLU A 340 93.86 -21.68 -21.91
CA GLU A 340 94.27 -23.05 -22.21
C GLU A 340 95.45 -23.09 -23.21
N GLU A 341 95.38 -22.29 -24.28
CA GLU A 341 96.48 -22.14 -25.25
C GLU A 341 97.74 -21.56 -24.60
N THR A 342 97.58 -20.60 -23.67
CA THR A 342 98.68 -19.98 -22.92
C THR A 342 99.33 -21.00 -21.97
N LEU A 343 98.53 -21.78 -21.24
CA LEU A 343 99.02 -22.85 -20.35
C LEU A 343 99.80 -23.91 -21.13
N ALA A 344 99.30 -24.33 -22.30
CA ALA A 344 99.99 -25.27 -23.18
C ALA A 344 101.35 -24.71 -23.69
N SER A 345 101.37 -23.43 -24.06
CA SER A 345 102.58 -22.74 -24.52
C SER A 345 103.61 -22.58 -23.40
N LEU A 346 103.17 -22.25 -22.18
CA LEU A 346 104.03 -22.15 -21.00
C LEU A 346 104.61 -23.50 -20.58
N GLY A 347 103.81 -24.58 -20.67
CA GLY A 347 104.30 -25.94 -20.44
C GLY A 347 105.40 -26.31 -21.44
N SER A 348 105.23 -25.94 -22.71
CA SER A 348 106.26 -26.15 -23.75
C SER A 348 107.51 -25.32 -23.49
N LEU A 349 107.36 -24.04 -23.12
CA LEU A 349 108.46 -23.14 -22.78
C LEU A 349 109.26 -23.64 -21.56
N ALA A 350 108.59 -24.13 -20.52
CA ALA A 350 109.25 -24.68 -19.34
C ALA A 350 110.12 -25.89 -19.70
N ASN A 351 109.62 -26.78 -20.57
CA ASN A 351 110.38 -27.92 -21.08
C ASN A 351 111.59 -27.47 -21.93
N GLU A 352 111.43 -26.46 -22.78
CA GLU A 352 112.50 -25.93 -23.63
C GLU A 352 113.61 -25.24 -22.82
N VAL A 353 113.24 -24.48 -21.78
CA VAL A 353 114.20 -23.87 -20.84
C VAL A 353 114.96 -24.94 -20.05
N LEU A 354 114.29 -26.00 -19.61
CA LEU A 354 114.95 -27.14 -18.94
C LEU A 354 115.93 -27.86 -19.86
N SER A 355 115.54 -28.11 -21.11
CA SER A 355 116.43 -28.71 -22.13
C SER A 355 117.65 -27.83 -22.40
N SER A 356 117.44 -26.52 -22.58
CA SER A 356 118.51 -25.56 -22.81
C SER A 356 119.48 -25.48 -21.62
N ALA A 357 118.96 -25.58 -20.40
CA ALA A 357 119.78 -25.60 -19.19
C ALA A 357 120.70 -26.82 -19.16
N GLN A 358 120.22 -27.99 -19.56
CA GLN A 358 121.03 -29.22 -19.67
C GLN A 358 122.12 -29.10 -20.73
N GLU A 359 121.83 -28.51 -21.89
CA GLU A 359 122.83 -28.30 -22.95
C GLU A 359 123.95 -27.35 -22.50
N VAL A 360 123.59 -26.25 -21.83
CA VAL A 360 124.57 -25.28 -21.31
C VAL A 360 125.40 -25.87 -20.16
N GLU A 361 124.79 -26.69 -19.29
CA GLU A 361 125.50 -27.45 -18.26
C GLU A 361 126.51 -28.42 -18.90
N GLY A 362 126.12 -29.14 -19.95
CA GLY A 362 127.04 -29.97 -20.74
C GLY A 362 128.20 -29.18 -21.36
N LEU A 363 127.95 -27.94 -21.83
CA LEU A 363 129.02 -27.05 -22.33
C LEU A 363 129.97 -26.60 -21.21
N ALA A 364 129.45 -26.33 -20.01
CA ALA A 364 130.26 -25.98 -18.85
C ALA A 364 131.22 -27.13 -18.47
N ASP A 365 130.72 -28.37 -18.48
CA ASP A 365 131.51 -29.58 -18.24
C ASP A 365 132.60 -29.77 -19.31
N GLN A 366 132.26 -29.57 -20.59
CA GLN A 366 133.24 -29.62 -21.69
C GLN A 366 134.32 -28.54 -21.55
N ALA A 367 133.95 -27.31 -21.20
CA ALA A 367 134.89 -26.22 -20.96
C ALA A 367 135.81 -26.51 -19.77
N GLN A 368 135.31 -27.14 -18.70
CA GLN A 368 136.13 -27.64 -17.59
C GLN A 368 137.10 -28.73 -18.05
N GLY A 369 136.65 -29.65 -18.91
CA GLY A 369 137.50 -30.66 -19.56
C GLY A 369 138.66 -30.03 -20.35
N ILE A 370 138.38 -28.99 -21.16
CA ILE A 370 139.41 -28.26 -21.91
C ILE A 370 140.39 -27.56 -20.98
N GLY A 371 139.91 -26.94 -19.89
CA GLY A 371 140.77 -26.30 -18.89
C GLY A 371 141.82 -27.26 -18.31
N LYS A 372 141.42 -28.49 -17.98
CA LYS A 372 142.36 -29.54 -17.51
C LYS A 372 143.41 -29.90 -18.57
N VAL A 373 143.02 -29.96 -19.85
CA VAL A 373 143.94 -30.24 -20.95
C VAL A 373 144.95 -29.10 -21.13
N LEU A 374 144.51 -27.84 -21.05
CA LEU A 374 145.37 -26.67 -21.15
C LEU A 374 146.40 -26.60 -20.02
N GLU A 375 146.02 -26.98 -18.79
CA GLU A 375 146.95 -27.06 -17.67
C GLU A 375 148.10 -28.06 -17.93
N VAL A 376 147.77 -29.22 -18.55
CA VAL A 376 148.78 -30.20 -18.97
C VAL A 376 149.67 -29.63 -20.07
N ILE A 377 149.11 -28.96 -21.08
CA ILE A 377 149.89 -28.36 -22.18
C ILE A 377 150.81 -27.25 -21.63
N ARG A 378 150.33 -26.40 -20.72
CA ARG A 378 151.14 -25.37 -20.06
C ARG A 378 152.30 -26.00 -19.31
N THR A 379 152.04 -27.07 -18.55
CA THR A 379 153.06 -27.84 -17.83
C THR A 379 154.11 -28.41 -18.79
N ILE A 380 153.68 -28.98 -19.92
CA ILE A 380 154.57 -29.49 -20.97
C ILE A 380 155.39 -28.35 -21.60
N ALA A 381 154.78 -27.21 -21.89
CA ALA A 381 155.47 -26.04 -22.45
C ALA A 381 156.51 -25.47 -21.46
N GLU A 382 156.21 -25.40 -20.17
CA GLU A 382 157.15 -25.00 -19.11
C GLU A 382 158.31 -26.00 -18.98
N GLN A 383 158.02 -27.30 -18.99
CA GLN A 383 159.04 -28.36 -19.01
C GLN A 383 159.91 -28.28 -20.28
N THR A 384 159.30 -28.02 -21.43
CA THR A 384 160.01 -27.88 -22.72
C THR A 384 160.89 -26.64 -22.72
N ASN A 385 160.43 -25.52 -22.15
CA ASN A 385 161.21 -24.30 -21.96
C ASN A 385 162.42 -24.52 -21.03
N LEU A 386 162.25 -25.29 -19.95
CA LEU A 386 163.33 -25.70 -19.04
C LEU A 386 164.35 -26.63 -19.73
N LEU A 387 163.88 -27.63 -20.48
CA LEU A 387 164.72 -28.53 -21.27
C LEU A 387 165.52 -27.77 -22.33
N ALA A 388 164.86 -26.84 -23.04
CA ALA A 388 165.49 -25.99 -24.04
C ALA A 388 166.52 -25.05 -23.42
N LEU A 389 166.26 -24.49 -22.23
CA LEU A 389 167.23 -23.69 -21.50
C LEU A 389 168.46 -24.51 -21.10
N ASN A 390 168.28 -25.73 -20.59
CA ASN A 390 169.39 -26.63 -20.27
C ASN A 390 170.20 -27.00 -21.53
N ALA A 391 169.54 -27.23 -22.66
CA ALA A 391 170.19 -27.49 -23.94
C ALA A 391 170.98 -26.27 -24.46
N ALA A 392 170.43 -25.06 -24.34
CA ALA A 392 171.11 -23.81 -24.70
C ALA A 392 172.36 -23.56 -23.83
N ILE A 393 172.27 -23.85 -22.52
CA ILE A 393 173.41 -23.77 -21.60
C ILE A 393 174.52 -24.75 -22.03
N GLU A 394 174.18 -26.01 -22.33
CA GLU A 394 175.19 -27.02 -22.71
C GLU A 394 175.76 -26.76 -24.11
N ALA A 395 174.97 -26.22 -25.03
CA ALA A 395 175.42 -25.77 -26.34
C ALA A 395 176.41 -24.59 -26.25
N ALA A 396 176.17 -23.63 -25.35
CA ALA A 396 177.13 -22.55 -25.06
C ALA A 396 178.44 -23.08 -24.43
N ARG A 397 178.35 -24.17 -23.67
CA ARG A 397 179.49 -24.84 -23.03
C ARG A 397 180.39 -25.57 -24.03
N ALA A 398 179.84 -26.05 -25.15
CA ALA A 398 180.56 -26.74 -26.22
C ALA A 398 181.29 -25.79 -27.22
N GLY A 399 181.20 -24.47 -27.05
CA GLY A 399 181.90 -23.49 -27.89
C GLY A 399 181.52 -23.57 -29.38
N ASP A 400 182.50 -23.45 -30.29
CA ASP A 400 182.25 -23.38 -31.74
C ASP A 400 181.55 -24.62 -32.32
N ALA A 401 181.67 -25.80 -31.70
CA ALA A 401 180.99 -27.03 -32.13
C ALA A 401 179.48 -27.06 -31.76
N GLY A 402 179.06 -26.29 -30.75
CA GLY A 402 177.68 -26.26 -30.24
C GLY A 402 176.76 -25.23 -30.92
N ARG A 403 177.29 -24.41 -31.83
CA ARG A 403 176.61 -23.24 -32.37
C ARG A 403 175.30 -23.57 -33.12
N GLY A 404 175.25 -24.70 -33.84
CA GLY A 404 174.02 -25.18 -34.49
C GLY A 404 172.97 -25.68 -33.48
N PHE A 405 173.39 -26.32 -32.39
CA PHE A 405 172.51 -26.77 -31.31
C PHE A 405 171.97 -25.60 -30.49
N ALA A 406 172.75 -24.55 -30.28
CA ALA A 406 172.30 -23.34 -29.59
C ALA A 406 171.14 -22.66 -30.33
N VAL A 407 171.21 -22.56 -31.66
CA VAL A 407 170.11 -22.00 -32.49
C VAL A 407 168.85 -22.84 -32.38
N VAL A 408 168.96 -24.17 -32.41
CA VAL A 408 167.79 -25.06 -32.25
C VAL A 408 167.21 -24.95 -30.83
N ALA A 409 168.06 -24.87 -29.80
CA ALA A 409 167.61 -24.73 -28.42
C ALA A 409 166.87 -23.39 -28.18
N ASP A 410 167.37 -22.28 -28.73
CA ASP A 410 166.69 -20.99 -28.67
C ASP A 410 165.37 -20.99 -29.45
N GLU A 411 165.29 -21.68 -30.60
CA GLU A 411 164.05 -21.84 -31.37
C GLU A 411 163.02 -22.69 -30.61
N VAL A 412 163.44 -23.79 -29.96
CA VAL A 412 162.56 -24.62 -29.11
C VAL A 412 162.10 -23.82 -27.89
N ARG A 413 162.97 -23.00 -27.30
CA ARG A 413 162.62 -22.11 -26.18
C ARG A 413 161.61 -21.04 -26.61
N ALA A 414 161.81 -20.42 -27.77
CA ALA A 414 160.85 -19.46 -28.34
C ALA A 414 159.51 -20.13 -28.65
N LEU A 415 159.50 -21.36 -29.17
CA LEU A 415 158.29 -22.13 -29.43
C LEU A 415 157.56 -22.52 -28.14
N ALA A 416 158.29 -22.95 -27.11
CA ALA A 416 157.74 -23.25 -25.80
C ALA A 416 157.14 -22.01 -25.12
N HIS A 417 157.80 -20.85 -25.25
CA HIS A 417 157.27 -19.57 -24.77
C HIS A 417 156.00 -19.17 -25.51
N ARG A 418 155.97 -19.25 -26.86
CA ARG A 418 154.77 -19.01 -27.67
C ARG A 418 153.64 -19.97 -27.32
N THR A 419 153.95 -21.25 -27.09
CA THR A 419 152.97 -22.27 -26.67
C THR A 419 152.37 -21.93 -25.31
N SER A 420 153.21 -21.57 -24.33
CA SER A 420 152.76 -21.14 -23.00
C SER A 420 151.89 -19.88 -23.05
N GLN A 421 152.27 -18.89 -23.87
CA GLN A 421 151.48 -17.68 -24.08
C GLN A 421 150.12 -18.01 -24.72
N SER A 422 150.08 -18.80 -25.80
CA SER A 422 148.82 -19.20 -26.42
C SER A 422 147.95 -20.07 -25.50
N THR A 423 148.53 -20.94 -24.66
CA THR A 423 147.73 -21.66 -23.66
C THR A 423 147.10 -20.73 -22.63
N ARG A 424 147.79 -19.65 -22.23
CA ARG A 424 147.22 -18.64 -21.31
C ARG A 424 146.09 -17.85 -21.97
N GLU A 425 146.24 -17.46 -23.22
CA GLU A 425 145.16 -16.81 -23.99
C GLU A 425 143.93 -17.73 -24.13
N ILE A 426 144.13 -19.04 -24.37
CA ILE A 426 143.02 -20.01 -24.41
C ILE A 426 142.44 -20.24 -23.01
N GLU A 427 143.25 -20.28 -21.95
CA GLU A 427 142.80 -20.39 -20.56
C GLU A 427 141.89 -19.22 -20.16
N GLU A 428 142.25 -17.99 -20.55
CA GLU A 428 141.41 -16.80 -20.37
C GLU A 428 140.09 -16.89 -21.16
N MET A 429 140.12 -17.40 -22.40
CA MET A 429 138.91 -17.66 -23.19
C MET A 429 138.02 -18.73 -22.56
N ILE A 430 138.59 -19.83 -22.05
CA ILE A 430 137.86 -20.91 -21.38
C ILE A 430 137.28 -20.42 -20.04
N GLY A 431 138.02 -19.62 -19.27
CA GLY A 431 137.50 -18.98 -18.06
C GLY A 431 136.33 -18.05 -18.38
N SER A 432 136.39 -17.32 -19.49
CA SER A 432 135.28 -16.49 -19.99
C SER A 432 134.07 -17.33 -20.41
N ILE A 433 134.29 -18.49 -21.05
CA ILE A 433 133.23 -19.44 -21.42
C ILE A 433 132.58 -20.00 -20.16
N GLN A 434 133.34 -20.48 -19.17
CA GLN A 434 132.83 -21.03 -17.91
C GLN A 434 131.97 -20.00 -17.16
N LEU A 435 132.46 -18.76 -17.05
CA LEU A 435 131.72 -17.67 -16.40
C LEU A 435 130.48 -17.28 -17.21
N GLY A 436 130.54 -17.38 -18.55
CA GLY A 436 129.40 -17.20 -19.45
C GLY A 436 128.34 -18.28 -19.28
N THR A 437 128.74 -19.55 -19.21
CA THR A 437 127.84 -20.70 -19.00
C THR A 437 127.20 -20.67 -17.61
N GLU A 438 127.94 -20.32 -16.55
CA GLU A 438 127.37 -20.17 -15.19
C GLU A 438 126.29 -19.10 -15.16
N LYS A 439 126.55 -17.94 -15.78
CA LYS A 439 125.54 -16.87 -15.93
C LYS A 439 124.32 -17.34 -16.72
N ALA A 440 124.53 -18.10 -17.81
CA ALA A 440 123.45 -18.63 -18.63
C ALA A 440 122.57 -19.63 -17.85
N VAL A 441 123.17 -20.59 -17.13
CA VAL A 441 122.44 -21.53 -16.25
C VAL A 441 121.63 -20.78 -15.20
N LYS A 442 122.23 -19.80 -14.52
CA LYS A 442 121.51 -18.98 -13.52
C LYS A 442 120.34 -18.21 -14.14
N SER A 443 120.52 -17.68 -15.35
CA SER A 443 119.46 -17.00 -16.09
C SER A 443 118.33 -17.97 -16.48
N MET A 444 118.66 -19.20 -16.89
CA MET A 444 117.68 -20.24 -17.21
C MET A 444 116.89 -20.71 -15.98
N GLN A 445 117.55 -20.90 -14.84
CA GLN A 445 116.87 -21.21 -13.57
C GLN A 445 115.88 -20.11 -13.16
N LEU A 446 116.28 -18.84 -13.31
CA LEU A 446 115.40 -17.70 -13.04
C LEU A 446 114.21 -17.67 -14.03
N SER A 447 114.45 -17.93 -15.32
CA SER A 447 113.40 -18.01 -16.34
C SER A 447 112.42 -19.16 -16.06
N ASN A 448 112.91 -20.31 -15.58
CA ASN A 448 112.05 -21.44 -15.20
C ASN A 448 111.17 -21.08 -13.99
N ALA A 449 111.75 -20.47 -12.94
CA ALA A 449 111.00 -20.02 -11.78
C ALA A 449 109.92 -18.98 -12.14
N ARG A 450 110.23 -18.02 -13.03
CA ARG A 450 109.26 -17.06 -13.56
C ARG A 450 108.18 -17.74 -14.38
N SER A 451 108.51 -18.71 -15.22
CA SER A 451 107.54 -19.46 -16.02
C SER A 451 106.55 -20.21 -15.12
N GLN A 452 107.03 -20.81 -14.03
CA GLN A 452 106.17 -21.46 -13.03
C GLN A 452 105.24 -20.47 -12.31
N GLU A 453 105.71 -19.26 -12.00
CA GLU A 453 104.87 -18.22 -11.42
C GLU A 453 103.76 -17.77 -12.38
N VAL A 454 104.11 -17.60 -13.67
CA VAL A 454 103.14 -17.26 -14.73
C VAL A 454 102.13 -18.38 -14.92
N LEU A 455 102.55 -19.64 -14.84
CA LEU A 455 101.66 -20.80 -14.91
C LEU A 455 100.60 -20.76 -13.80
N THR A 456 101.01 -20.57 -12.55
CA THR A 456 100.07 -20.45 -11.41
C THR A 456 99.09 -19.29 -11.60
N LYS A 457 99.55 -18.14 -12.11
CA LYS A 457 98.69 -16.99 -12.40
C LYS A 457 97.71 -17.27 -13.54
N ALA A 458 98.14 -18.01 -14.56
CA ALA A 458 97.28 -18.43 -15.66
C ALA A 458 96.19 -19.41 -15.21
N GLU A 459 96.52 -20.37 -14.33
CA GLU A 459 95.54 -21.28 -13.72
C GLU A 459 94.49 -20.52 -12.90
N GLN A 460 94.93 -19.56 -12.07
CA GLN A 460 94.01 -18.70 -11.31
C GLN A 460 93.09 -17.87 -12.22
N ALA A 461 93.63 -17.34 -13.32
CA ALA A 461 92.83 -16.61 -14.31
C ALA A 461 91.82 -17.54 -15.02
N SER A 462 92.20 -18.79 -15.32
CA SER A 462 91.30 -19.79 -15.89
C SER A 462 90.12 -20.11 -14.95
N ALA A 463 90.39 -20.35 -13.66
CA ALA A 463 89.36 -20.60 -12.66
C ALA A 463 88.41 -19.39 -12.47
N ALA A 464 88.94 -18.17 -12.55
CA ALA A 464 88.13 -16.95 -12.51
C ALA A 464 87.20 -16.83 -13.73
N LEU A 465 87.68 -17.21 -14.92
CA LEU A 465 86.87 -17.24 -16.15
C LEU A 465 85.76 -18.29 -16.07
N GLU A 466 86.05 -19.47 -15.54
CA GLU A 466 85.05 -20.52 -15.29
C GLU A 466 83.94 -20.03 -14.34
N SER A 467 84.32 -19.35 -13.25
CA SER A 467 83.36 -18.73 -12.33
C SER A 467 82.49 -17.66 -13.00
N ILE A 468 83.04 -16.89 -13.95
CA ILE A 468 82.26 -15.91 -14.73
C ILE A 468 81.23 -16.63 -15.62
N VAL A 469 81.58 -17.76 -16.23
CA VAL A 469 80.67 -18.55 -17.06
C VAL A 469 79.51 -19.11 -16.22
N GLU A 470 79.80 -19.70 -15.05
CA GLU A 470 78.76 -20.19 -14.13
C GLU A 470 77.82 -19.07 -13.65
N ASN A 471 78.38 -17.96 -13.16
CA ASN A 471 77.60 -16.82 -12.71
C ASN A 471 76.73 -16.23 -13.83
N SER A 472 77.26 -16.16 -15.05
CA SER A 472 76.50 -15.68 -16.22
C SER A 472 75.34 -16.63 -16.56
N SER A 473 75.56 -17.94 -16.47
CA SER A 473 74.50 -18.93 -16.65
C SER A 473 73.38 -18.77 -15.60
N GLU A 474 73.74 -18.53 -14.35
CA GLU A 474 72.77 -18.29 -13.29
C GLU A 474 71.98 -16.98 -13.50
N ILE A 475 72.65 -15.89 -13.88
CA ILE A 475 72.00 -14.62 -14.22
C ILE A 475 71.00 -14.84 -15.37
N SER A 476 71.39 -15.55 -16.42
CA SER A 476 70.53 -15.89 -17.56
C SER A 476 69.26 -16.63 -17.11
N ARG A 477 69.39 -17.62 -16.22
CA ARG A 477 68.26 -18.36 -15.64
C ARG A 477 67.33 -17.47 -14.82
N GLN A 478 67.86 -16.59 -13.97
CA GLN A 478 67.06 -15.65 -13.19
C GLN A 478 66.31 -14.67 -14.12
N ASN A 479 66.95 -14.24 -15.20
CA ASN A 479 66.37 -13.30 -16.14
C ASN A 479 65.19 -13.89 -16.94
N LEU A 480 65.24 -15.20 -17.24
CA LEU A 480 64.10 -15.93 -17.79
C LEU A 480 62.91 -15.96 -16.82
N GLN A 481 63.17 -16.12 -15.52
CA GLN A 481 62.12 -16.05 -14.48
C GLN A 481 61.53 -14.64 -14.40
N ILE A 482 62.35 -13.59 -14.45
CA ILE A 482 61.88 -12.20 -14.50
C ILE A 482 60.97 -12.01 -15.71
N THR A 483 61.38 -12.44 -16.90
CA THR A 483 60.57 -12.33 -18.12
C THR A 483 59.20 -13.00 -17.95
N THR A 484 59.18 -14.23 -17.44
CA THR A 484 57.94 -14.99 -17.19
C THR A 484 57.03 -14.27 -16.17
N ALA A 485 57.60 -13.78 -15.06
CA ALA A 485 56.85 -13.03 -14.05
C ALA A 485 56.30 -11.71 -14.61
N THR A 486 57.05 -11.05 -15.48
CA THR A 486 56.65 -9.79 -16.11
C THR A 486 55.50 -10.01 -17.10
N GLU A 487 55.49 -11.10 -17.86
CA GLU A 487 54.35 -11.50 -18.71
C GLU A 487 53.08 -11.78 -17.88
N GLU A 488 53.23 -12.42 -16.72
CA GLU A 488 52.12 -12.68 -15.81
C GLU A 488 51.58 -11.38 -15.19
N GLN A 489 52.47 -10.50 -14.73
CA GLN A 489 52.09 -9.16 -14.28
C GLN A 489 51.37 -8.36 -15.38
N ALA A 490 51.81 -8.44 -16.64
CA ALA A 490 51.13 -7.79 -17.76
C ALA A 490 49.72 -8.35 -17.99
N ARG A 491 49.50 -9.66 -17.81
CA ARG A 491 48.16 -10.26 -17.85
C ARG A 491 47.27 -9.74 -16.72
N VAL A 492 47.80 -9.68 -15.49
CA VAL A 492 47.06 -9.15 -14.34
C VAL A 492 46.72 -7.67 -14.54
N ALA A 493 47.66 -6.85 -15.00
CA ALA A 493 47.44 -5.44 -15.27
C ALA A 493 46.28 -5.21 -16.26
N ARG A 494 46.24 -5.97 -17.38
CA ARG A 494 45.12 -5.91 -18.34
C ARG A 494 43.78 -6.35 -17.75
N ALA A 495 43.78 -7.36 -16.89
CA ALA A 495 42.56 -7.80 -16.21
C ALA A 495 42.05 -6.72 -15.22
N VAL A 496 42.96 -6.06 -14.49
CA VAL A 496 42.61 -4.95 -13.60
C VAL A 496 42.07 -3.76 -14.40
N ASP A 497 42.69 -3.41 -15.53
CA ASP A 497 42.20 -2.34 -16.43
C ASP A 497 40.77 -2.60 -16.91
N GLN A 498 40.48 -3.84 -17.33
CA GLN A 498 39.13 -4.23 -17.73
C GLN A 498 38.12 -4.18 -16.57
N ASN A 499 38.53 -4.55 -15.37
CA ASN A 499 37.70 -4.43 -14.17
C ASN A 499 37.41 -2.95 -13.83
N ILE A 500 38.41 -2.07 -13.94
CA ILE A 500 38.25 -0.62 -13.74
C ILE A 500 37.21 -0.05 -14.71
N LEU A 501 37.26 -0.41 -15.99
CA LEU A 501 36.24 -0.01 -16.98
C LEU A 501 34.83 -0.51 -16.61
N THR A 502 34.73 -1.73 -16.10
CA THR A 502 33.45 -2.31 -15.65
C THR A 502 32.90 -1.56 -14.44
N ILE A 503 33.75 -1.28 -13.45
CA ILE A 503 33.37 -0.51 -12.24
C ILE A 503 32.96 0.92 -12.64
N ARG A 504 33.66 1.54 -13.60
CA ARG A 504 33.30 2.86 -14.13
C ARG A 504 31.89 2.87 -14.73
N ASN A 505 31.55 1.88 -15.54
CA ASN A 505 30.22 1.77 -16.14
C ASN A 505 29.13 1.56 -15.06
N VAL A 506 29.40 0.72 -14.05
CA VAL A 506 28.49 0.52 -12.92
C VAL A 506 28.31 1.83 -12.13
N SER A 507 29.38 2.59 -11.90
CA SER A 507 29.32 3.90 -11.22
C SER A 507 28.44 4.91 -11.98
N VAL A 508 28.56 4.97 -13.32
CA VAL A 508 27.70 5.81 -14.16
C VAL A 508 26.23 5.36 -14.05
N GLN A 509 25.96 4.06 -14.15
CA GLN A 509 24.61 3.52 -14.03
C GLN A 509 24.00 3.78 -12.64
N THR A 510 24.79 3.65 -11.56
CA THR A 510 24.37 3.98 -10.20
C THR A 510 24.03 5.46 -10.06
N SER A 511 24.82 6.36 -10.69
CA SER A 511 24.52 7.80 -10.71
C SER A 511 23.21 8.12 -11.43
N GLU A 512 22.92 7.46 -12.55
CA GLU A 512 21.63 7.59 -13.23
C GLU A 512 20.47 7.05 -12.40
N GLY A 513 20.65 5.89 -11.76
CA GLY A 513 19.67 5.31 -10.85
C GLY A 513 19.36 6.23 -9.66
N ALA A 514 20.38 6.84 -9.06
CA ALA A 514 20.21 7.83 -8.01
C ALA A 514 19.36 9.02 -8.47
N LYS A 515 19.61 9.57 -9.67
CA LYS A 515 18.77 10.66 -10.22
C LYS A 515 17.30 10.25 -10.39
N GLN A 516 17.05 9.00 -10.81
CA GLN A 516 15.69 8.47 -10.93
C GLN A 516 15.00 8.33 -9.57
N VAL A 517 15.73 7.85 -8.55
CA VAL A 517 15.21 7.73 -7.17
C VAL A 517 14.91 9.11 -6.58
N THR A 518 15.77 10.10 -6.79
CA THR A 518 15.51 11.49 -6.38
C THR A 518 14.22 12.02 -7.01
N ALA A 519 14.05 11.87 -8.33
CA ALA A 519 12.84 12.31 -9.02
C ALA A 519 11.58 11.60 -8.50
N ALA A 520 11.64 10.29 -8.29
CA ALA A 520 10.53 9.51 -7.74
C ALA A 520 10.19 9.91 -6.30
N SER A 521 11.20 10.15 -5.47
CA SER A 521 11.03 10.60 -4.08
C SER A 521 10.35 11.97 -4.03
N GLN A 522 10.72 12.87 -4.92
CA GLN A 522 10.06 14.17 -5.02
C GLN A 522 8.59 14.05 -5.43
N SER A 523 8.28 13.19 -6.40
CA SER A 523 6.87 12.88 -6.75
C SER A 523 6.09 12.23 -5.61
N LEU A 524 6.72 11.38 -4.78
CA LEU A 524 6.08 10.82 -3.58
C LEU A 524 5.78 11.89 -2.53
N ALA A 525 6.70 12.83 -2.31
CA ALA A 525 6.49 13.95 -1.40
C ALA A 525 5.34 14.87 -1.87
N GLU A 526 5.25 15.13 -3.18
CA GLU A 526 4.14 15.85 -3.79
C GLU A 526 2.82 15.10 -3.61
N LEU A 527 2.78 13.80 -3.91
CA LEU A 527 1.59 12.97 -3.73
C LEU A 527 1.12 12.90 -2.27
N ALA A 528 2.06 12.82 -1.33
CA ALA A 528 1.79 12.88 0.10
C ALA A 528 1.23 14.25 0.52
N THR A 529 1.70 15.33 -0.09
CA THR A 529 1.17 16.67 0.15
C THR A 529 -0.25 16.82 -0.40
N ASP A 530 -0.51 16.28 -1.59
CA ASP A 530 -1.83 16.28 -2.23
C ASP A 530 -2.86 15.43 -1.46
N LEU A 531 -2.46 14.23 -1.01
CA LEU A 531 -3.29 13.38 -0.15
C LEU A 531 -3.64 14.10 1.16
N HIS A 532 -2.65 14.72 1.80
CA HIS A 532 -2.86 15.49 3.01
C HIS A 532 -3.81 16.68 2.77
N ALA A 533 -3.65 17.40 1.65
CA ALA A 533 -4.56 18.48 1.26
C ALA A 533 -5.99 17.97 0.99
N MET A 534 -6.14 16.78 0.40
CA MET A 534 -7.44 16.15 0.16
C MET A 534 -8.13 15.77 1.46
N VAL A 535 -7.41 15.18 2.42
CA VAL A 535 -7.93 14.89 3.75
C VAL A 535 -8.33 16.17 4.48
N LYS A 536 -7.54 17.24 4.36
CA LYS A 536 -7.81 18.54 4.99
C LYS A 536 -9.07 19.25 4.48
N LYS A 537 -9.62 18.84 3.33
CA LYS A 537 -10.95 19.32 2.88
C LYS A 537 -12.07 18.84 3.80
N PHE A 538 -11.86 17.74 4.52
CA PHE A 538 -12.78 17.24 5.54
C PHE A 538 -12.45 17.87 6.89
N ARG A 539 -13.45 18.41 7.58
CA ARG A 539 -13.30 18.92 8.95
C ARG A 539 -13.44 17.74 9.91
N THR A 540 -12.34 17.32 10.49
CA THR A 540 -12.27 16.14 11.37
C THR A 540 -12.14 16.47 12.86
N ASP A 541 -11.85 17.72 13.20
CA ASP A 541 -11.60 18.20 14.56
C ASP A 541 -12.26 19.56 14.83
#